data_AF-A0ABC9U7H7-F1
#
_entry.id   AF-A0ABC9U7H7-F1
#
_cell.length_a   1.000
_cell.length_b   1.000
_cell.length_c   1.000
_cell.angle_alpha   90.00
_cell.angle_beta   90.00
_cell.angle_gamma   90.00
#
_symmetry.space_group_name_H-M   'P 1'
#
loop_
_entity.id
_entity.type
_entity.pdbx_description
1 polymer ?
#
loop_
_entity_poly.entity_id
_entity_poly.type
_entity_poly.pdbx_seq_one_letter_code
_entity_poly.pdbx_strand_id
1 'polypeptide(L)'
;MANNYSTQAFFDFLYELPSLGLINEATARNLKNSALLLLSVTKIHSDDDVRDLDVEDLIEKYIATQSTKPGESSIQSYQSRFKSAVNKFEEYVRVGTIVNQSDTDGSQDGFDTADQNAEKIKLGKREKVQAFNLPIVVRPETGTMITVQGLPTDLTAEDAERILSVLKAYVRS
;
A
#
# COMPACT_ATOMS: atom_id res chain seq x y z
N MET A 1 6.04 9.09 22.37
CA MET A 1 5.85 9.19 20.90
C MET A 1 4.59 8.41 20.60
N ALA A 2 3.61 8.99 19.88
CA ALA A 2 2.43 8.24 19.48
C ALA A 2 2.90 6.96 18.77
N ASN A 3 2.38 5.81 19.16
CA ASN A 3 2.84 4.54 18.64
C ASN A 3 2.30 4.40 17.21
N ASN A 4 2.99 5.00 16.23
CA ASN A 4 2.53 5.13 14.84
C ASN A 4 2.28 3.76 14.16
N TYR A 5 2.75 2.68 14.77
CA TYR A 5 2.56 1.30 14.32
C TYR A 5 1.56 0.51 15.19
N SER A 6 0.75 1.20 16.01
CA SER A 6 -0.22 0.51 16.85
C SER A 6 -1.29 -0.20 16.03
N THR A 7 -1.89 -1.23 16.62
CA THR A 7 -3.02 -1.96 16.03
C THR A 7 -4.18 -1.02 15.72
N GLN A 8 -4.45 -0.01 16.55
CA GLN A 8 -5.47 0.98 16.25
C GLN A 8 -5.11 1.83 15.01
N ALA A 9 -3.87 2.29 14.89
CA ALA A 9 -3.43 3.05 13.72
C ALA A 9 -3.50 2.20 12.44
N PHE A 10 -3.18 0.90 12.53
CA PHE A 10 -3.36 -0.03 11.43
C PHE A 10 -4.84 -0.20 11.06
N PHE A 11 -5.72 -0.35 12.06
CA PHE A 11 -7.16 -0.44 11.84
C PHE A 11 -7.69 0.80 11.10
N ASP A 12 -7.34 2.00 11.56
CA ASP A 12 -7.74 3.26 10.94
C ASP A 12 -7.24 3.33 9.49
N PHE A 13 -5.96 2.98 9.26
CA PHE A 13 -5.39 2.87 7.92
C PHE A 13 -6.18 1.92 7.00
N LEU A 14 -6.59 0.73 7.47
CA LEU A 14 -7.36 -0.21 6.65
C LEU A 14 -8.70 0.37 6.18
N TYR A 15 -9.34 1.22 7.00
CA TYR A 15 -10.60 1.87 6.64
C TYR A 15 -10.41 3.04 5.68
N GLU A 16 -9.31 3.78 5.81
CA GLU A 16 -8.98 4.90 4.94
C GLU A 16 -8.40 4.45 3.59
N LEU A 17 -7.65 3.35 3.55
CA LEU A 17 -6.90 2.91 2.37
C LEU A 17 -7.70 2.90 1.04
N PRO A 18 -8.97 2.45 0.98
CA PRO A 18 -9.75 2.49 -0.25
C PRO A 18 -10.04 3.91 -0.77
N SER A 19 -10.12 4.92 0.09
CA SER A 19 -10.40 6.31 -0.29
C SER A 19 -9.15 7.13 -0.56
N LEU A 20 -7.98 6.70 -0.10
CA LEU A 20 -6.71 7.43 -0.31
C LEU A 20 -6.23 7.40 -1.78
N GLY A 21 -6.73 6.48 -2.60
CA GLY A 21 -6.32 6.36 -4.01
C GLY A 21 -4.85 5.95 -4.23
N LEU A 22 -4.17 5.45 -3.19
CA LEU A 22 -2.77 5.01 -3.25
C LEU A 22 -2.60 3.67 -3.97
N ILE A 23 -3.65 2.84 -3.99
CA ILE A 23 -3.71 1.56 -4.69
C ILE A 23 -5.11 1.37 -5.28
N ASN A 24 -5.28 0.36 -6.14
CA ASN A 24 -6.61 0.00 -6.68
C ASN A 24 -7.62 -0.25 -5.55
N GLU A 25 -8.81 0.33 -5.65
CA GLU A 25 -9.84 0.26 -4.62
C GLU A 25 -10.27 -1.19 -4.30
N ALA A 26 -10.37 -2.06 -5.31
CA ALA A 26 -10.69 -3.47 -5.10
C ALA A 26 -9.58 -4.19 -4.31
N THR A 27 -8.31 -3.89 -4.63
CA THR A 27 -7.16 -4.38 -3.86
C THR A 27 -7.23 -3.88 -2.41
N ALA A 28 -7.47 -2.58 -2.19
CA ALA A 28 -7.60 -2.01 -0.85
C ALA A 28 -8.72 -2.68 -0.03
N ARG A 29 -9.90 -2.88 -0.62
CA ARG A 29 -11.01 -3.60 0.04
C ARG A 29 -10.65 -5.04 0.38
N ASN A 30 -9.95 -5.74 -0.52
CA ASN A 30 -9.52 -7.12 -0.28
C ASN A 30 -8.50 -7.23 0.86
N LEU A 31 -7.55 -6.29 0.92
CA LEU A 31 -6.59 -6.17 2.02
C LEU A 31 -7.32 -5.91 3.35
N LYS A 32 -8.17 -4.89 3.41
CA LYS A 32 -8.99 -4.56 4.58
C LYS A 32 -9.80 -5.76 5.07
N ASN A 33 -10.59 -6.38 4.19
CA ASN A 33 -11.49 -7.45 4.60
C ASN A 33 -10.72 -8.66 5.15
N SER A 34 -9.60 -9.03 4.52
CA SER A 34 -8.78 -10.15 4.98
C SER A 34 -8.08 -9.81 6.30
N ALA A 35 -7.57 -8.59 6.44
CA ALA A 35 -6.91 -8.17 7.67
C ALA A 35 -7.88 -8.13 8.86
N LEU A 36 -9.04 -7.48 8.71
CA LEU A 36 -10.05 -7.41 9.76
C LEU A 36 -10.59 -8.79 10.17
N LEU A 37 -10.69 -9.72 9.21
CA LEU A 37 -11.08 -11.10 9.50
C LEU A 37 -10.10 -11.77 10.48
N LEU A 38 -8.80 -11.68 10.22
CA LEU A 38 -7.76 -12.28 11.06
C LEU A 38 -7.60 -11.55 12.40
N LEU A 39 -7.75 -10.23 12.43
CA LEU A 39 -7.70 -9.47 13.69
C LEU A 39 -8.89 -9.80 14.61
N SER A 40 -10.03 -10.27 14.06
CA SER A 40 -11.24 -10.54 14.84
C SER A 40 -11.15 -11.76 15.77
N VAL A 41 -10.16 -12.63 15.58
CA VAL A 41 -10.07 -13.94 16.26
C VAL A 41 -9.08 -13.98 17.42
N THR A 42 -8.43 -12.85 17.70
CA THR A 42 -7.55 -12.72 18.86
C THR A 42 -7.88 -11.44 19.61
N LYS A 43 -7.58 -11.44 20.91
CA LYS A 43 -7.70 -10.22 21.70
C LYS A 43 -6.44 -9.40 21.46
N ILE A 44 -6.57 -8.31 20.71
CA ILE A 44 -5.48 -7.36 20.45
C ILE A 44 -5.75 -6.10 21.25
N HIS A 45 -4.73 -5.58 21.92
CA HIS A 45 -4.80 -4.27 22.54
C HIS A 45 -4.58 -3.20 21.48
N SER A 46 -5.29 -2.09 21.58
CA SER A 46 -5.19 -0.96 20.64
C SER A 46 -3.76 -0.44 20.47
N ASP A 47 -2.92 -0.69 21.47
CA ASP A 47 -1.59 -0.13 21.67
C ASP A 47 -0.49 -1.09 21.19
N ASP A 48 -0.84 -2.36 20.96
CA ASP A 48 0.06 -3.42 20.49
C ASP A 48 0.67 -3.02 19.15
N ASP A 49 1.95 -3.29 18.93
CA ASP A 49 2.61 -3.07 17.65
C ASP A 49 2.13 -4.13 16.64
N VAL A 50 1.54 -3.67 15.54
CA VAL A 50 0.97 -4.58 14.52
C VAL A 50 2.04 -5.46 13.87
N ARG A 51 3.30 -5.03 13.88
CA ARG A 51 4.42 -5.75 13.24
C ARG A 51 4.85 -6.99 14.02
N ASP A 52 4.47 -7.04 15.29
CA ASP A 52 4.75 -8.18 16.17
C ASP A 52 3.67 -9.26 16.10
N LEU A 53 2.60 -9.04 15.31
CA LEU A 53 1.54 -10.02 15.14
C LEU A 53 2.01 -11.20 14.27
N ASP A 54 1.96 -12.39 14.86
CA ASP A 54 2.18 -13.65 14.15
C ASP A 54 0.95 -14.00 13.31
N VAL A 55 1.05 -13.81 12.00
CA VAL A 55 -0.05 -14.08 11.07
C VAL A 55 -0.37 -15.56 10.93
N GLU A 56 0.61 -16.44 11.13
CA GLU A 56 0.38 -17.88 11.17
C GLU A 56 -0.49 -18.25 12.38
N ASP A 57 -0.20 -17.70 13.57
CA ASP A 57 -1.05 -17.86 14.77
C ASP A 57 -2.46 -17.28 14.58
N LEU A 58 -2.58 -16.11 13.94
CA LEU A 58 -3.90 -15.53 13.60
C LEU A 58 -4.71 -16.45 12.69
N ILE A 59 -4.07 -17.08 11.71
CA ILE A 59 -4.72 -18.03 10.79
C ILE A 59 -5.15 -19.28 11.53
N GLU A 60 -4.31 -19.84 12.41
CA GLU A 60 -4.66 -21.03 13.20
C GLU A 60 -5.86 -20.76 14.11
N LYS A 61 -5.86 -19.63 14.82
CA LYS A 61 -7.00 -19.17 15.61
C LYS A 61 -8.23 -18.98 14.74
N TYR A 62 -8.07 -18.38 13.56
CA TYR A 62 -9.19 -18.18 12.64
C TYR A 62 -9.81 -19.51 12.23
N ILE A 63 -9.01 -20.47 11.79
CA ILE A 63 -9.48 -21.81 11.42
C ILE A 63 -10.20 -22.48 12.60
N ALA A 64 -9.66 -22.37 13.82
CA ALA A 64 -10.26 -22.96 15.02
C ALA A 64 -11.63 -22.36 15.38
N THR A 65 -11.89 -21.10 14.99
CA THR A 65 -13.20 -20.46 15.22
C THR A 65 -14.27 -20.81 14.17
N GLN A 66 -13.89 -21.41 13.03
CA GLN A 66 -14.83 -21.73 11.96
C GLN A 66 -15.48 -23.10 12.16
N SER A 67 -16.79 -23.20 11.92
CA SER A 67 -17.52 -24.47 11.93
C SER A 67 -17.09 -25.41 10.79
N THR A 68 -16.51 -24.85 9.73
CA THR A 68 -16.00 -25.59 8.58
C THR A 68 -14.66 -24.99 8.18
N LYS A 69 -13.64 -25.85 8.03
CA LYS A 69 -12.30 -25.41 7.67
C LYS A 69 -12.34 -24.71 6.30
N PRO A 70 -11.86 -23.46 6.19
CA PRO A 70 -11.71 -22.77 4.92
C PRO A 70 -10.79 -23.54 3.96
N GLY A 71 -11.01 -23.38 2.66
CA GLY A 71 -10.13 -23.94 1.64
C GLY A 71 -8.69 -23.40 1.76
N GLU A 72 -7.72 -24.20 1.35
CA GLU A 72 -6.29 -23.87 1.44
C GLU A 72 -5.94 -22.61 0.65
N SER A 73 -6.55 -22.41 -0.52
CA SER A 73 -6.40 -21.20 -1.34
C SER A 73 -6.91 -19.94 -0.63
N SER A 74 -8.00 -20.05 0.14
CA SER A 74 -8.53 -18.94 0.94
C SER A 74 -7.59 -18.59 2.10
N ILE A 75 -7.06 -19.61 2.78
CA ILE A 75 -6.08 -19.43 3.87
C ILE A 75 -4.84 -18.69 3.36
N GLN A 76 -4.27 -19.16 2.25
CA GLN A 76 -3.11 -18.51 1.61
C GLN A 76 -3.43 -17.07 1.21
N SER A 77 -4.63 -16.83 0.67
CA SER A 77 -5.08 -15.48 0.30
C SER A 77 -5.17 -14.55 1.50
N TYR A 78 -5.72 -15.02 2.63
CA TYR A 78 -5.83 -14.21 3.85
C TYR A 78 -4.45 -13.87 4.42
N GLN A 79 -3.56 -14.87 4.50
CA GLN A 79 -2.19 -14.68 4.97
C GLN A 79 -1.42 -13.68 4.10
N SER A 80 -1.45 -13.86 2.77
CA SER A 80 -0.77 -12.97 1.83
C SER A 80 -1.29 -11.53 1.92
N ARG A 81 -2.62 -11.36 1.97
CA ARG A 81 -3.25 -10.04 2.07
C ARG A 81 -2.98 -9.36 3.42
N PHE A 82 -2.95 -10.11 4.52
CA PHE A 82 -2.57 -9.55 5.82
C PHE A 82 -1.14 -9.04 5.81
N LYS A 83 -0.18 -9.86 5.37
CA LYS A 83 1.24 -9.47 5.24
C LYS A 83 1.40 -8.24 4.33
N SER A 84 0.70 -8.22 3.19
CA SER A 84 0.72 -7.09 2.26
C SER A 84 0.14 -5.81 2.90
N ALA A 85 -0.94 -5.93 3.67
CA ALA A 85 -1.54 -4.79 4.36
C ALA A 85 -0.59 -4.20 5.42
N VAL A 86 0.07 -5.04 6.22
CA VAL A 86 1.07 -4.59 7.21
C VAL A 86 2.25 -3.90 6.51
N ASN A 87 2.81 -4.49 5.45
CA ASN A 87 3.91 -3.87 4.70
C ASN A 87 3.53 -2.50 4.12
N LYS A 88 2.32 -2.38 3.55
CA LYS A 88 1.81 -1.11 3.00
C LYS A 88 1.54 -0.08 4.08
N PHE A 89 1.06 -0.51 5.25
CA PHE A 89 0.91 0.35 6.40
C PHE A 89 2.25 0.88 6.90
N GLU A 90 3.26 0.02 7.02
CA GLU A 90 4.60 0.43 7.41
C GLU A 90 5.20 1.46 6.46
N GLU A 91 5.04 1.23 5.15
CA GLU A 91 5.49 2.16 4.12
C GLU A 91 4.74 3.50 4.20
N TYR A 92 3.42 3.45 4.36
CA TYR A 92 2.58 4.62 4.53
C TYR A 92 2.99 5.44 5.76
N VAL A 93 3.22 4.81 6.91
CA VAL A 93 3.69 5.48 8.12
C VAL A 93 5.07 6.10 7.94
N ARG A 94 5.96 5.43 7.21
CA ARG A 94 7.35 5.90 6.99
C ARG A 94 7.45 7.04 5.98
N VAL A 95 6.68 6.98 4.88
CA VAL A 95 6.88 7.82 3.69
C VAL A 95 5.67 8.68 3.35
N GLY A 96 4.47 8.35 3.85
CA GLY A 96 3.22 9.04 3.51
C GLY A 96 2.61 8.62 2.17
N THR A 97 3.11 7.54 1.55
CA THR A 97 2.57 6.95 0.32
C THR A 97 2.90 5.45 0.27
N ILE A 98 2.41 4.75 -0.76
CA ILE A 98 2.71 3.34 -1.03
C ILE A 98 3.41 3.27 -2.38
N VAL A 99 4.66 2.81 -2.41
CA VAL A 99 5.44 2.68 -3.64
C VAL A 99 5.21 1.29 -4.21
N ASN A 100 4.50 1.19 -5.34
CA ASN A 100 4.41 -0.07 -6.08
C ASN A 100 5.75 -0.36 -6.75
N GLN A 101 6.63 -1.09 -6.07
CA GLN A 101 7.87 -1.61 -6.68
C GLN A 101 7.58 -2.64 -7.79
N SER A 102 6.36 -3.18 -7.85
CA SER A 102 5.91 -4.08 -8.93
C SER A 102 5.71 -3.39 -10.28
N ASP A 103 5.61 -2.05 -10.32
CA ASP A 103 5.47 -1.32 -11.59
C ASP A 103 6.83 -0.93 -12.21
N THR A 104 7.94 -1.16 -11.48
CA THR A 104 9.32 -0.85 -11.92
C THR A 104 10.12 -2.08 -12.32
N ASP A 105 9.67 -3.29 -11.99
CA ASP A 105 10.28 -4.55 -12.43
C ASP A 105 9.23 -5.42 -13.13
N GLY A 106 9.29 -5.46 -14.46
CA GLY A 106 8.33 -6.21 -15.26
C GLY A 106 8.52 -7.71 -15.09
N SER A 107 7.76 -8.35 -14.20
CA SER A 107 7.39 -9.80 -14.23
C SER A 107 6.34 -10.11 -13.15
N GLN A 108 5.08 -10.32 -13.56
CA GLN A 108 4.31 -11.59 -13.52
C GLN A 108 3.77 -12.06 -12.14
N ASP A 109 2.46 -11.85 -11.94
CA ASP A 109 1.42 -12.86 -11.64
C ASP A 109 0.24 -12.20 -10.85
N GLY A 110 -1.02 -12.16 -11.32
CA GLY A 110 -1.63 -12.73 -12.51
C GLY A 110 -3.08 -12.27 -12.70
N PHE A 111 -3.48 -12.27 -13.99
CA PHE A 111 -4.78 -12.57 -14.60
C PHE A 111 -6.07 -11.96 -14.02
N ASP A 112 -6.70 -11.01 -14.74
CA ASP A 112 -7.69 -11.37 -15.77
C ASP A 112 -8.03 -10.20 -16.73
N THR A 113 -7.99 -10.54 -18.02
CA THR A 113 -8.66 -10.01 -19.22
C THR A 113 -8.99 -8.51 -19.47
N ALA A 114 -8.58 -8.11 -20.69
CA ALA A 114 -9.24 -7.23 -21.68
C ALA A 114 -8.54 -5.88 -21.92
N ASP A 115 -8.34 -5.37 -23.13
CA ASP A 115 -8.36 -5.89 -24.49
C ASP A 115 -7.62 -4.83 -25.33
N GLN A 116 -6.95 -5.30 -26.36
CA GLN A 116 -6.40 -4.64 -27.53
C GLN A 116 -6.43 -3.11 -27.65
N ASN A 117 -5.23 -2.54 -27.87
CA ASN A 117 -4.99 -1.59 -28.97
C ASN A 117 -3.50 -1.58 -29.32
N ALA A 118 -3.06 -2.62 -30.03
CA ALA A 118 -1.86 -2.55 -30.85
C ALA A 118 -2.23 -1.83 -32.15
N GLU A 119 -1.83 -0.57 -32.26
CA GLU A 119 -1.27 0.08 -33.46
C GLU A 119 -1.38 1.59 -33.32
N LYS A 120 -0.23 2.26 -33.13
CA LYS A 120 0.20 3.37 -34.01
C LYS A 120 1.57 3.94 -33.62
N ILE A 121 2.46 3.85 -34.62
CA ILE A 121 3.44 4.86 -35.03
C ILE A 121 4.83 4.79 -34.38
N LYS A 122 5.73 4.17 -35.16
CA LYS A 122 7.16 4.49 -35.22
C LYS A 122 7.34 5.99 -35.53
N LEU A 123 7.85 6.77 -34.58
CA LEU A 123 8.55 8.02 -34.87
C LEU A 123 9.49 8.40 -33.71
N GLY A 124 10.80 8.40 -33.97
CA GLY A 124 11.83 9.06 -33.17
C GLY A 124 12.24 8.39 -31.84
N LYS A 125 13.34 7.63 -31.85
CA LYS A 125 14.11 7.29 -30.63
C LYS A 125 14.73 8.56 -30.03
N ARG A 126 13.96 9.31 -29.26
CA ARG A 126 14.42 9.79 -27.96
C ARG A 126 13.72 8.86 -26.98
N GLU A 127 14.45 8.19 -26.11
CA GLU A 127 13.81 7.49 -24.99
C GLU A 127 12.95 8.54 -24.28
N LYS A 128 11.63 8.45 -24.46
CA LYS A 128 10.70 9.26 -23.69
C LYS A 128 10.87 8.74 -22.28
N VAL A 129 11.56 9.51 -21.45
CA VAL A 129 11.52 9.33 -20.00
C VAL A 129 10.04 9.27 -19.64
N GLN A 130 9.61 8.07 -19.22
CA GLN A 130 8.24 7.85 -18.81
C GLN A 130 8.05 8.62 -17.50
N ALA A 131 6.86 9.17 -17.29
CA ALA A 131 6.56 9.94 -16.09
C ALA A 131 5.28 9.43 -15.45
N PHE A 132 5.19 9.51 -14.13
CA PHE A 132 4.04 9.09 -13.35
C PHE A 132 3.62 10.17 -12.34
N ASN A 133 2.38 10.07 -11.84
CA ASN A 133 1.86 10.96 -10.82
C ASN A 133 1.84 10.22 -9.48
N LEU A 134 2.40 10.82 -8.43
CA LEU A 134 2.51 10.21 -7.11
C LEU A 134 1.63 10.94 -6.10
N PRO A 135 0.55 10.31 -5.59
CA PRO A 135 -0.17 10.84 -4.44
C PRO A 135 0.67 10.67 -3.16
N ILE A 136 0.72 11.71 -2.33
CA ILE A 136 1.42 11.76 -1.04
C ILE A 136 0.48 12.37 0.00
N VAL A 137 0.28 11.66 1.11
CA VAL A 137 -0.44 12.19 2.27
C VAL A 137 0.55 12.99 3.12
N VAL A 138 0.34 14.31 3.19
CA VAL A 138 1.26 15.23 3.88
C VAL A 138 0.84 15.44 5.33
N ARG A 139 -0.46 15.32 5.62
CA ARG A 139 -1.03 15.46 6.96
C ARG A 139 -2.09 14.39 7.19
N PRO A 140 -1.71 13.21 7.70
CA PRO A 140 -2.66 12.14 8.00
C PRO A 140 -3.81 12.60 8.89
N GLU A 141 -3.53 13.43 9.90
CA GLU A 141 -4.50 13.91 10.89
C GLU A 141 -5.63 14.79 10.32
N THR A 142 -5.42 15.35 9.13
CA THR A 142 -6.45 16.12 8.40
C THR A 142 -6.86 15.46 7.08
N GLY A 143 -6.27 14.32 6.73
CA GLY A 143 -6.40 13.71 5.41
C GLY A 143 -5.86 14.58 4.26
N THR A 144 -4.96 15.55 4.53
CA THR A 144 -4.45 16.43 3.47
C THR A 144 -3.51 15.65 2.56
N MET A 145 -3.89 15.50 1.30
CA MET A 145 -3.11 14.84 0.25
C MET A 145 -2.65 15.84 -0.81
N ILE A 146 -1.46 15.60 -1.37
CA ILE A 146 -0.97 16.26 -2.58
C ILE A 146 -0.69 15.20 -3.64
N THR A 147 -0.73 15.60 -4.91
CA THR A 147 -0.26 14.74 -6.01
C THR A 147 0.92 15.42 -6.69
N VAL A 148 2.09 14.78 -6.63
CA VAL A 148 3.27 15.23 -7.38
C VAL A 148 3.10 14.72 -8.81
N GLN A 149 2.93 15.65 -9.75
CA GLN A 149 2.69 15.30 -11.16
C GLN A 149 3.99 15.24 -11.96
N GLY A 150 4.06 14.30 -12.90
CA GLY A 150 5.15 14.22 -13.87
C GLY A 150 6.50 13.82 -13.29
N LEU A 151 6.52 12.97 -12.27
CA LEU A 151 7.77 12.41 -11.74
C LEU A 151 8.42 11.50 -12.79
N PRO A 152 9.70 11.69 -13.13
CA PRO A 152 10.44 10.78 -14.00
C PRO A 152 10.46 9.36 -13.43
N THR A 153 10.31 8.34 -14.27
CA THR A 153 10.46 6.93 -13.84
C THR A 153 11.88 6.56 -13.45
N ASP A 154 12.87 7.34 -13.91
CA ASP A 154 14.30 7.19 -13.63
C ASP A 154 14.81 8.21 -12.58
N LEU A 155 13.92 8.67 -11.68
CA LEU A 155 14.23 9.66 -10.66
C LEU A 155 15.51 9.30 -9.88
N THR A 156 16.51 10.19 -9.93
CA THR A 156 17.78 9.99 -9.22
C THR A 156 17.75 10.56 -7.80
N ALA A 157 18.71 10.15 -6.97
CA ALA A 157 18.88 10.73 -5.63
C ALA A 157 19.16 12.25 -5.70
N GLU A 158 19.88 12.73 -6.71
CA GLU A 158 20.13 14.16 -6.92
C GLU A 158 18.83 14.92 -7.24
N ASP A 159 17.96 14.33 -8.07
CA ASP A 159 16.66 14.93 -8.39
C ASP A 159 15.76 15.01 -7.15
N ALA A 160 15.74 13.95 -6.33
CA ALA A 160 15.01 13.94 -5.07
C ALA A 160 15.50 15.03 -4.10
N GLU A 161 16.81 15.20 -3.95
CA GLU A 161 17.39 16.27 -3.12
C GLU A 161 17.07 17.68 -3.67
N ARG A 162 17.06 17.84 -4.99
CA ARG A 162 16.65 19.09 -5.64
C ARG A 162 15.18 19.41 -5.38
N ILE A 163 14.28 18.43 -5.52
CA ILE A 163 12.84 18.57 -5.21
C ILE A 163 12.67 18.95 -3.73
N LEU A 164 13.34 18.25 -2.82
CA LEU A 164 13.27 18.50 -1.38
C LEU A 164 13.76 19.91 -1.02
N SER A 165 14.86 20.35 -1.64
CA SER A 165 15.42 21.70 -1.42
C SER A 165 14.43 22.80 -1.82
N VAL A 166 13.74 22.63 -2.95
CA VAL A 166 12.68 23.56 -3.38
C VAL A 166 11.55 23.58 -2.37
N LEU A 167 11.04 22.41 -1.95
CA LEU A 167 9.95 22.33 -0.97
C LEU A 167 10.31 23.00 0.37
N LYS A 168 11.52 22.75 0.88
CA LYS A 168 12.04 23.36 2.10
C LYS A 168 12.07 24.89 2.03
N ALA A 169 12.36 25.47 0.86
CA ALA A 169 12.40 26.93 0.68
C ALA A 169 11.03 27.62 0.86
N TYR A 170 9.92 26.90 0.73
CA TYR A 170 8.57 27.43 0.94
C TYR A 170 8.06 27.28 2.38
N VAL A 171 8.81 26.58 3.26
CA VAL A 171 8.46 26.47 4.68
C VAL A 171 8.74 27.81 5.35
N ARG A 172 7.68 28.54 5.69
CA ARG A 172 7.81 29.76 6.50
C ARG A 172 8.20 29.38 7.92
N SER A 173 9.32 29.90 8.39
CA SER A 173 9.79 29.84 9.79
C SER A 173 8.85 30.57 10.73
#